data_AF-Q30PM1-F1
#
_entry.id   AF-Q30PM1-F1
#
_cell.length_a   1.000
_cell.length_b   1.000
_cell.length_c   1.000
_cell.angle_alpha   90.00
_cell.angle_beta   90.00
_cell.angle_gamma   90.00
#
_symmetry.space_group_name_H-M   'P 1'
#
loop_
_entity.id
_entity.type
_entity.pdbx_description
1 polymer ?
#
loop_
_entity_poly.entity_id
_entity_poly.type
_entity_poly.pdbx_seq_one_letter_code
_entity_poly.pdbx_strand_id
1 'polypeptide(L)'
;MNKRILIITVFLSNVVFATLTPLPPTQSSLKNSTINSLSNMATLNLYNRGLDKAVAKKKISDSLRGDENSNDLMMQNILNQLDVLSREDLVKFVSDAALHSRDVDLSSYGTLLCMVQKNSKTTLDKTVLEKLQKIALENQNIRSL
;
A
#
# COMPACT_ATOMS: atom_id res chain seq x y z
N MET A 1 -13.06 -62.09 39.33
CA MET A 1 -11.62 -61.79 39.55
C MET A 1 -11.18 -60.83 38.44
N ASN A 2 -11.52 -59.55 38.57
CA ASN A 2 -10.68 -58.42 38.97
C ASN A 2 -9.62 -57.95 37.94
N LYS A 3 -10.00 -56.86 37.25
CA LYS A 3 -9.17 -55.72 36.75
C LYS A 3 -8.26 -56.06 35.55
N ARG A 4 -8.04 -55.18 34.56
CA ARG A 4 -7.77 -53.74 34.63
C ARG A 4 -8.16 -53.06 33.30
N ILE A 5 -8.79 -51.90 33.42
CA ILE A 5 -9.01 -50.95 32.32
C ILE A 5 -7.64 -50.35 31.97
N LEU A 6 -7.25 -50.42 30.70
CA LEU A 6 -6.02 -49.82 30.19
C LEU A 6 -6.37 -48.42 29.67
N ILE A 7 -6.14 -47.41 30.50
CA ILE A 7 -6.30 -46.00 30.13
C ILE A 7 -5.07 -45.60 29.32
N ILE A 8 -5.22 -45.44 28.01
CA ILE A 8 -4.18 -44.92 27.13
C ILE A 8 -4.24 -43.39 27.22
N THR A 9 -3.34 -42.81 28.02
CA THR A 9 -3.14 -41.36 28.07
C THR A 9 -2.42 -40.92 26.78
N VAL A 10 -3.14 -40.27 25.88
CA VAL A 10 -2.55 -39.66 24.68
C VAL A 10 -1.78 -38.41 25.12
N PHE A 11 -0.46 -38.43 24.91
CA PHE A 11 0.39 -37.25 25.07
C PHE A 11 0.00 -36.20 24.02
N LEU A 12 -0.67 -35.12 24.44
CA LEU A 12 -0.68 -33.89 23.65
C LEU A 12 0.68 -33.22 23.84
N SER A 13 1.55 -33.41 22.87
CA SER A 13 2.79 -32.63 22.75
C SER A 13 2.43 -31.16 22.58
N ASN A 14 2.90 -30.33 23.51
CA ASN A 14 2.93 -28.88 23.37
C ASN A 14 3.81 -28.53 22.16
N VAL A 15 3.20 -28.33 21.00
CA VAL A 15 3.86 -27.69 19.87
C VAL A 15 3.93 -26.20 20.21
N VAL A 16 5.01 -25.81 20.89
CA VAL A 16 5.34 -24.39 21.05
C VAL A 16 5.76 -23.90 19.67
N PHE A 17 4.84 -23.25 18.96
CA PHE A 17 5.21 -22.38 17.85
C PHE A 17 6.07 -21.28 18.45
N ALA A 18 7.39 -21.40 18.30
CA ALA A 18 8.25 -20.24 18.36
C ALA A 18 7.73 -19.27 17.30
N THR A 19 7.04 -18.22 17.74
CA THR A 19 6.71 -17.09 16.88
C THR A 19 8.04 -16.52 16.44
N LEU A 20 8.53 -16.94 15.26
CA LEU A 20 9.52 -16.19 14.52
C LEU A 20 8.85 -14.86 14.18
N THR A 21 8.98 -13.90 15.10
CA THR A 21 8.76 -12.50 14.77
C THR A 21 9.65 -12.23 13.56
N PRO A 22 9.10 -11.78 12.41
CA PRO A 22 9.94 -11.40 11.29
C PRO A 22 10.95 -10.38 11.80
N LEU A 23 12.25 -10.68 11.69
CA LEU A 23 13.27 -9.67 11.89
C LEU A 23 12.91 -8.49 10.97
N PRO A 24 12.88 -7.25 11.47
CA PRO A 24 12.71 -6.11 10.59
C PRO A 24 13.79 -6.18 9.51
N PRO A 25 13.45 -6.07 8.22
CA PRO A 25 14.44 -6.17 7.16
C PRO A 25 15.51 -5.11 7.41
N THR A 26 16.75 -5.59 7.55
CA THR A 26 17.94 -4.75 7.70
C THR A 26 17.95 -3.80 6.49
N GLN A 27 17.74 -2.51 6.74
CA GLN A 27 17.76 -1.48 5.71
C GLN A 27 19.19 -1.40 5.17
N SER A 28 19.45 -2.08 4.06
CA SER A 28 20.64 -1.83 3.27
C SER A 28 20.50 -0.43 2.67
N SER A 29 21.46 0.43 3.02
CA SER A 29 21.58 1.80 2.52
C SER A 29 21.74 1.79 0.99
N LEU A 30 20.61 1.89 0.29
CA LEU A 30 20.52 2.07 -1.15
C LEU A 30 20.16 3.53 -1.41
N LYS A 31 21.13 4.32 -1.88
CA LYS A 31 20.98 5.66 -2.51
C LYS A 31 19.62 6.37 -2.27
N ASN A 32 19.62 7.28 -1.29
CA ASN A 32 18.48 8.01 -0.73
C ASN A 32 17.56 8.78 -1.70
N SER A 33 17.90 8.96 -2.98
CA SER A 33 17.00 9.65 -3.94
C SER A 33 15.97 8.73 -4.56
N THR A 34 16.23 7.42 -4.64
CA THR A 34 15.35 6.44 -5.29
C THR A 34 14.33 5.84 -4.31
N ILE A 35 14.61 5.83 -3.00
CA ILE A 35 13.72 5.22 -1.99
C ILE A 35 12.42 6.02 -1.77
N ASN A 36 12.41 7.32 -2.09
CA ASN A 36 11.29 8.21 -1.76
C ASN A 36 10.19 8.28 -2.82
N SER A 37 10.36 7.64 -3.98
CA SER A 37 9.32 7.66 -5.01
C SER A 37 8.14 6.78 -4.63
N LEU A 38 6.94 7.17 -5.04
CA LEU A 38 5.72 6.44 -4.81
C LEU A 38 5.82 5.00 -5.33
N SER A 39 6.39 4.84 -6.52
CA SER A 39 6.57 3.53 -7.16
C SER A 39 7.46 2.61 -6.32
N ASN A 40 8.57 3.13 -5.79
CA ASN A 40 9.48 2.34 -4.96
C ASN A 40 8.90 2.05 -3.58
N MET A 41 8.20 3.00 -2.96
CA MET A 41 7.49 2.77 -1.70
C MET A 41 6.40 1.71 -1.85
N ALA A 42 5.61 1.75 -2.93
CA ALA A 42 4.58 0.75 -3.21
C ALA A 42 5.19 -0.63 -3.55
N THR A 43 6.30 -0.65 -4.30
CA THR A 43 7.06 -1.88 -4.58
C THR A 43 7.58 -2.50 -3.29
N LEU A 44 8.14 -1.69 -2.39
CA LEU A 44 8.62 -2.16 -1.08
C LEU A 44 7.47 -2.66 -0.21
N ASN A 45 6.31 -1.99 -0.25
CA ASN A 45 5.11 -2.44 0.47
C ASN A 45 4.68 -3.84 0.00
N LEU A 46 4.62 -4.09 -1.31
CA LEU A 46 4.30 -5.41 -1.87
C LEU A 46 5.36 -6.46 -1.55
N TYR A 47 6.64 -6.10 -1.62
CA TYR A 47 7.75 -6.99 -1.23
C TYR A 47 7.62 -7.41 0.24
N ASN A 48 7.35 -6.46 1.14
CA ASN A 48 7.14 -6.73 2.56
C ASN A 48 5.89 -7.58 2.83
N ARG A 49 4.96 -7.68 1.86
CA ARG A 49 3.79 -8.58 1.89
C ARG A 49 4.07 -9.96 1.30
N GLY A 50 5.32 -10.25 0.95
CA GLY A 50 5.78 -11.58 0.50
C GLY A 50 5.87 -11.76 -1.02
N LEU A 51 5.68 -10.70 -1.82
CA LEU A 51 5.92 -10.80 -3.26
C LEU A 51 7.42 -10.73 -3.54
N ASP A 52 7.89 -11.47 -4.54
CA ASP A 52 9.22 -11.26 -5.10
C ASP A 52 9.39 -9.79 -5.56
N LYS A 53 10.58 -9.22 -5.34
CA LYS A 53 10.82 -7.79 -5.61
C LYS A 53 10.67 -7.44 -7.09
N ALA A 54 11.10 -8.30 -8.00
CA ALA A 54 10.97 -8.05 -9.43
C ALA A 54 9.50 -8.15 -9.86
N VAL A 55 8.76 -9.12 -9.31
CA VAL A 55 7.31 -9.25 -9.53
C VAL A 55 6.55 -8.05 -8.98
N ALA A 56 6.88 -7.60 -7.77
CA ALA A 56 6.29 -6.41 -7.15
C ALA A 56 6.51 -5.16 -8.01
N LYS A 57 7.76 -4.92 -8.41
CA LYS A 57 8.12 -3.78 -9.27
C LYS A 57 7.33 -3.79 -10.59
N LYS A 58 7.24 -4.96 -11.23
CA LYS A 58 6.47 -5.11 -12.47
C LYS A 58 4.99 -4.78 -12.25
N LYS A 59 4.37 -5.33 -11.20
CA LYS A 59 2.96 -5.04 -10.88
C LYS A 59 2.69 -3.56 -10.64
N ILE A 60 3.57 -2.86 -9.91
CA ILE A 60 3.44 -1.41 -9.70
C ILE A 60 3.55 -0.67 -11.04
N SER A 61 4.56 -1.00 -11.85
CA SER A 61 4.76 -0.37 -13.16
C SER A 61 3.58 -0.58 -14.12
N ASP A 62 2.95 -1.76 -14.08
CA ASP A 62 1.81 -2.09 -14.94
C ASP A 62 0.53 -1.37 -14.47
N SER A 63 0.44 -1.02 -13.19
CA SER A 63 -0.80 -0.50 -12.58
C SER A 63 -0.79 1.02 -12.41
N LEU A 64 0.34 1.63 -12.07
CA LEU A 64 0.44 3.08 -11.85
C LEU A 64 0.63 3.79 -13.20
N ARG A 65 -0.35 4.60 -13.60
CA ARG A 65 -0.32 5.33 -14.86
C ARG A 65 0.54 6.59 -14.76
N GLY A 66 1.25 6.91 -15.85
CA GLY A 66 2.16 8.06 -15.92
C GLY A 66 3.59 7.70 -15.54
N ASP A 67 4.50 8.65 -15.72
CA ASP A 67 5.91 8.47 -15.36
C ASP A 67 6.16 8.67 -13.86
N GLU A 68 7.33 8.24 -13.38
CA GLU A 68 7.68 8.26 -11.96
C GLU A 68 7.71 9.68 -11.38
N ASN A 69 8.26 10.66 -12.13
CA ASN A 69 8.40 12.04 -11.65
C ASN A 69 7.02 12.71 -11.52
N SER A 70 6.18 12.58 -12.54
CA SER A 70 4.82 13.11 -12.52
C SER A 70 4.01 12.49 -11.38
N ASN A 71 4.13 11.18 -11.15
CA ASN A 71 3.45 10.50 -10.06
C ASN A 71 3.90 10.98 -8.68
N ASP A 72 5.20 11.24 -8.50
CA ASP A 72 5.73 11.78 -7.24
C ASP A 72 5.25 13.21 -6.99
N LEU A 73 5.18 14.05 -8.02
CA LEU A 73 4.62 15.40 -7.94
C LEU A 73 3.12 15.37 -7.61
N MET A 74 2.35 14.49 -8.26
CA MET A 74 0.93 14.31 -7.97
C MET A 74 0.70 13.80 -6.54
N MET A 75 1.52 12.87 -6.05
CA MET A 75 1.48 12.43 -4.66
C MET A 75 1.72 13.59 -3.70
N GLN A 76 2.74 14.41 -3.94
CA GLN A 76 3.01 15.59 -3.10
C GLN A 76 1.83 16.57 -3.12
N ASN A 77 1.24 16.80 -4.30
CA ASN A 77 0.08 17.67 -4.42
C ASN A 77 -1.12 17.17 -3.59
N ILE A 78 -1.38 15.86 -3.64
CA ILE A 78 -2.43 15.21 -2.83
C ILE A 78 -2.16 15.42 -1.34
N LEU A 79 -0.95 15.07 -0.87
CA LEU A 79 -0.60 15.13 0.56
C LEU A 79 -0.57 16.56 1.12
N ASN A 80 -0.25 17.56 0.28
CA ASN A 80 -0.21 18.96 0.71
C ASN A 80 -1.61 19.58 0.85
N GLN A 81 -2.62 19.05 0.16
CA GLN A 81 -3.97 19.63 0.13
C GLN A 81 -5.02 18.79 0.87
N LEU A 82 -4.77 17.50 1.06
CA LEU A 82 -5.65 16.57 1.78
C LEU A 82 -4.95 16.05 3.04
N ASP A 83 -5.20 16.75 4.14
CA ASP A 83 -4.82 16.39 5.50
C ASP A 83 -5.40 15.05 5.97
N VAL A 84 -6.50 14.61 5.37
CA VAL A 84 -7.17 13.34 5.70
C VAL A 84 -6.39 12.10 5.21
N LEU A 85 -5.42 12.28 4.30
CA LEU A 85 -4.65 11.20 3.69
C LEU A 85 -3.18 11.30 4.11
N SER A 86 -2.67 10.21 4.68
CA SER A 86 -1.23 10.06 4.91
C SER A 86 -0.51 9.53 3.67
N ARG A 87 0.82 9.62 3.68
CA ARG A 87 1.67 8.99 2.65
C ARG A 87 1.47 7.48 2.64
N GLU A 88 1.35 6.89 3.82
CA GLU A 88 1.14 5.46 4.03
C GLU A 88 -0.19 5.00 3.41
N ASP A 89 -1.25 5.80 3.52
CA ASP A 89 -2.54 5.52 2.90
C ASP A 89 -2.46 5.48 1.38
N LEU A 90 -1.70 6.40 0.79
CA LEU A 90 -1.51 6.50 -0.65
C LEU A 90 -0.68 5.32 -1.17
N VAL A 91 0.41 4.98 -0.49
CA VAL A 91 1.25 3.81 -0.78
C VAL A 91 0.42 2.53 -0.67
N LYS A 92 -0.38 2.38 0.38
CA LYS A 92 -1.25 1.23 0.58
C LYS A 92 -2.30 1.12 -0.52
N PHE A 93 -2.95 2.22 -0.89
CA PHE A 93 -3.93 2.23 -1.96
C PHE A 93 -3.34 1.77 -3.30
N VAL A 94 -2.20 2.32 -3.69
CA VAL A 94 -1.50 1.94 -4.93
C VAL A 94 -1.09 0.47 -4.90
N SER A 95 -0.54 0.02 -3.77
CA SER A 95 -0.12 -1.37 -3.60
C SER A 95 -1.30 -2.34 -3.68
N ASP A 96 -2.43 -2.01 -3.03
CA ASP A 96 -3.65 -2.81 -3.08
C ASP A 96 -4.29 -2.80 -4.46
N ALA A 97 -4.24 -1.70 -5.20
CA ALA A 97 -4.70 -1.66 -6.58
C ALA A 97 -3.84 -2.57 -7.47
N ALA A 98 -2.51 -2.45 -7.37
CA ALA A 98 -1.58 -3.22 -8.18
C ALA A 98 -1.58 -4.72 -7.87
N LEU A 99 -1.80 -5.11 -6.61
CA LEU A 99 -1.96 -6.51 -6.22
C LEU A 99 -3.11 -7.16 -7.01
N HIS A 100 -4.20 -6.42 -7.19
CA HIS A 100 -5.40 -6.84 -7.92
C HIS A 100 -5.38 -6.44 -9.40
N SER A 101 -4.23 -6.05 -9.96
CA SER A 101 -4.08 -5.66 -11.36
C SER A 101 -5.07 -4.57 -11.81
N ARG A 102 -5.29 -3.58 -10.94
CA ARG A 102 -6.12 -2.40 -11.25
C ARG A 102 -5.25 -1.18 -11.51
N ASP A 103 -5.61 -0.45 -12.55
CA ASP A 103 -4.97 0.81 -12.90
C ASP A 103 -5.23 1.89 -11.84
N VAL A 104 -4.21 2.71 -11.60
CA VAL A 104 -4.25 3.89 -10.74
C VAL A 104 -3.83 5.10 -11.55
N ASP A 105 -4.74 6.05 -11.71
CA ASP A 105 -4.47 7.36 -12.31
C ASP A 105 -4.65 8.44 -11.23
N LEU A 106 -3.55 9.01 -10.75
CA LEU A 106 -3.55 10.04 -9.71
C LEU A 106 -4.10 11.39 -10.17
N SER A 107 -4.32 11.57 -11.48
CA SER A 107 -4.98 12.75 -12.05
C SER A 107 -6.49 12.58 -12.22
N SER A 108 -7.00 11.37 -12.02
CA SER A 108 -8.43 11.08 -12.12
C SER A 108 -9.14 11.37 -10.81
N TYR A 109 -10.15 12.24 -10.87
CA TYR A 109 -11.03 12.50 -9.73
C TYR A 109 -11.61 11.23 -9.11
N GLY A 110 -12.02 10.26 -9.94
CA GLY A 110 -12.59 9.00 -9.48
C GLY A 110 -11.60 8.17 -8.66
N THR A 111 -10.32 8.15 -9.07
CA THR A 111 -9.25 7.50 -8.31
C THR A 111 -9.05 8.17 -6.95
N LEU A 112 -8.96 9.51 -6.93
CA LEU A 112 -8.76 10.27 -5.70
C LEU A 112 -9.94 10.10 -4.72
N LEU A 113 -11.16 10.12 -5.24
CA LEU A 113 -12.36 9.85 -4.47
C LEU A 113 -12.34 8.45 -3.84
N CYS A 114 -12.01 7.43 -4.63
CA CYS A 114 -11.90 6.06 -4.13
C CYS A 114 -10.79 5.92 -3.07
N MET A 115 -9.69 6.64 -3.23
CA MET A 115 -8.58 6.65 -2.27
C MET A 115 -9.00 7.23 -0.92
N VAL A 116 -9.65 8.40 -0.94
CA VAL A 116 -10.19 9.02 0.28
C VAL A 116 -11.25 8.13 0.93
N GLN A 117 -12.18 7.57 0.16
CA GLN A 117 -13.24 6.70 0.72
C GLN A 117 -12.69 5.42 1.38
N LYS A 118 -11.62 4.84 0.84
CA LYS A 118 -11.06 3.59 1.36
C LYS A 118 -10.16 3.78 2.57
N ASN A 119 -9.46 4.91 2.65
CA ASN A 119 -8.44 5.13 3.66
C ASN A 119 -8.86 6.11 4.75
N SER A 120 -9.75 7.05 4.44
CA SER A 120 -10.27 7.97 5.46
C SER A 120 -11.48 7.35 6.17
N LYS A 121 -11.53 7.50 7.49
CA LYS A 121 -12.77 7.34 8.26
C LYS A 121 -13.67 8.58 8.14
N THR A 122 -13.32 9.49 7.25
CA THR A 122 -13.90 10.83 7.14
C THR A 122 -15.15 10.77 6.27
N THR A 123 -16.20 11.44 6.71
CA THR A 123 -17.38 11.68 5.88
C THR A 123 -17.00 12.56 4.71
N LEU A 124 -17.31 12.13 3.48
CA LEU A 124 -17.15 12.96 2.29
C LEU A 124 -18.11 14.14 2.36
N ASP A 125 -17.62 15.28 2.85
CA ASP A 125 -18.34 16.54 2.81
C ASP A 125 -18.05 17.30 1.51
N LYS A 126 -18.82 18.34 1.27
CA LYS A 126 -18.69 19.18 0.07
C LYS A 126 -17.29 19.78 -0.06
N THR A 127 -16.67 20.17 1.06
CA THR A 127 -15.33 20.78 1.09
C THR A 127 -14.26 19.81 0.61
N VAL A 128 -14.31 18.55 1.05
CA VAL A 128 -13.38 17.50 0.60
C VAL A 128 -13.58 17.21 -0.88
N LEU A 129 -14.83 17.16 -1.36
CA LEU A 129 -15.12 16.92 -2.77
C LEU A 129 -14.60 18.03 -3.69
N GLU A 130 -14.74 19.30 -3.27
CA GLU A 130 -14.18 20.46 -3.99
C GLU A 130 -12.65 20.43 -4.03
N LYS A 131 -12.00 20.10 -2.90
CA LYS A 131 -10.54 19.89 -2.86
C LYS A 131 -10.10 18.78 -3.80
N LEU A 132 -10.79 17.65 -3.81
CA LEU A 132 -10.49 16.52 -4.71
C LEU A 132 -10.59 16.92 -6.18
N GLN A 133 -11.59 17.72 -6.55
CA GLN A 133 -11.76 18.22 -7.90
C GLN A 133 -10.60 19.15 -8.31
N LYS A 134 -10.21 20.06 -7.41
CA LYS A 134 -9.08 20.95 -7.62
C LYS A 134 -7.77 20.17 -7.81
N ILE A 135 -7.49 19.21 -6.92
CA ILE A 135 -6.28 18.37 -6.99
C ILE A 135 -6.25 17.56 -8.28
N ALA A 136 -7.39 16.99 -8.70
CA ALA A 136 -7.46 16.26 -9.97
C ALA A 136 -7.08 17.15 -11.16
N LEU A 137 -7.58 18.38 -11.21
CA LEU A 137 -7.26 19.33 -12.28
C LEU A 137 -5.78 19.71 -12.29
N GLU A 138 -5.19 20.00 -11.12
CA GLU A 138 -3.77 20.31 -11.01
C GLU A 138 -2.90 19.11 -11.39
N ASN A 139 -3.30 17.90 -10.99
CA ASN A 139 -2.60 16.67 -11.37
C ASN A 139 -2.69 16.39 -12.88
N GLN A 140 -3.79 16.75 -13.54
CA GLN A 140 -3.88 16.70 -14.99
C GLN A 140 -2.87 17.64 -15.66
N ASN A 141 -2.67 18.83 -15.10
CA ASN A 141 -1.64 19.77 -15.58
C ASN A 141 -0.23 19.21 -15.37
N ILE A 142 0.05 18.62 -14.20
CA ILE A 142 1.35 17.97 -13.93
C ILE A 142 1.64 16.89 -14.96
N ARG A 143 0.63 16.06 -15.31
CA ARG A 143 0.79 14.99 -16.31
C ARG A 143 1.11 15.50 -17.71
N SER A 144 0.79 16.76 -18.01
CA SER A 144 0.99 17.37 -19.33
C SER A 144 2.34 18.08 -19.48
N LEU A 145 3.17 18.11 -18.44
CA LEU A 145 4.54 18.64 -18.44
C LEU A 145 5.52 17.64 -19.08
#